data_AF-A0A9E0B6I8-F1
#
_entry.id   AF-A0A9E0B6I8-F1
#
_cell.length_a   1.000
_cell.length_b   1.000
_cell.length_c   1.000
_cell.angle_alpha   90.00
_cell.angle_beta   90.00
_cell.angle_gamma   90.00
#
_symmetry.space_group_name_H-M   'P 1'
#
loop_
_entity.id
_entity.type
_entity.pdbx_description
1 polymer ?
#
loop_
_entity_poly.entity_id
_entity_poly.type
_entity_poly.pdbx_seq_one_letter_code
_entity_poly.pdbx_strand_id
1 'polypeptide(L)'
;MLLAIFIGISLQSFALMPSEFSSFEIISGKGNFITGMDGQFFESRGKYIIIYNLTPGYHQLEIFAKQNCNHPNHPGYCQGAKIFASSIFIQPASALRGYIDKQGQFSIIQNVIANPYYGNTYYYQAPIAIAPADFNNLWNTINAQWFDDTRLAVAMQALNTNYLTSNQVTDILNIFWFEQTKLAFAKAAYLRVIDPQNYYVVNNAFWFQSSVQELSAYILRFR
;
A
#
# COMPACT_ATOMS: atom_id res chain seq x y z
N MET A 1 -43.24 -50.78 19.84
CA MET A 1 -42.40 -50.53 18.66
C MET A 1 -42.32 -49.02 18.49
N LEU A 2 -41.28 -48.40 19.04
CA LEU A 2 -41.21 -46.94 19.28
C LEU A 2 -40.70 -46.21 18.03
N LEU A 3 -41.43 -45.16 17.65
CA LEU A 3 -41.19 -44.26 16.52
C LEU A 3 -40.06 -43.26 16.88
N ALA A 4 -39.02 -43.15 16.06
CA ALA A 4 -37.97 -42.14 16.23
C ALA A 4 -38.34 -40.84 15.49
N ILE A 5 -38.48 -39.74 16.24
CA ILE A 5 -38.72 -38.39 15.73
C ILE A 5 -37.35 -37.74 15.48
N PHE A 6 -37.03 -37.43 14.22
CA PHE A 6 -35.88 -36.62 13.86
C PHE A 6 -36.23 -35.14 14.01
N ILE A 7 -35.69 -34.48 15.03
CA ILE A 7 -35.73 -33.01 15.16
C ILE A 7 -34.54 -32.47 14.38
N GLY A 8 -34.80 -31.98 13.17
CA GLY A 8 -33.83 -31.23 12.38
C GLY A 8 -33.61 -29.86 13.01
N ILE A 9 -32.58 -29.71 13.82
CA ILE A 9 -32.08 -28.40 14.25
C ILE A 9 -31.35 -27.82 13.04
N SER A 10 -31.97 -26.87 12.34
CA SER A 10 -31.26 -26.06 11.36
C SER A 10 -30.28 -25.17 12.13
N LEU A 11 -28.99 -25.53 12.05
CA LEU A 11 -27.90 -24.63 12.40
C LEU A 11 -27.95 -23.45 11.42
N GLN A 12 -28.65 -22.38 11.80
CA GLN A 12 -28.37 -21.08 11.18
C GLN A 12 -26.94 -20.74 11.58
N SER A 13 -26.03 -20.92 10.64
CA SER A 13 -24.67 -20.43 10.75
C SER A 13 -24.75 -18.91 10.92
N PHE A 14 -24.59 -18.44 12.15
CA PHE A 14 -24.17 -17.06 12.39
C PHE A 14 -22.75 -16.96 11.84
N ALA A 15 -22.63 -16.58 10.57
CA ALA A 15 -21.37 -16.07 10.06
C ALA A 15 -21.12 -14.77 10.84
N LEU A 16 -20.15 -14.80 11.75
CA LEU A 16 -19.63 -13.60 12.38
C LEU A 16 -19.18 -12.68 11.23
N MET A 17 -19.90 -11.58 11.01
CA MET A 17 -19.51 -10.64 9.96
C MET A 17 -18.08 -10.16 10.29
N PRO A 18 -17.13 -10.25 9.34
CA PRO A 18 -15.82 -9.65 9.51
C PRO A 18 -16.02 -8.19 9.92
N SER A 19 -15.24 -7.67 10.88
CA SER A 19 -15.24 -6.24 11.13
C SER A 19 -14.82 -5.53 9.84
N GLU A 20 -15.76 -4.90 9.13
CA GLU A 20 -15.48 -4.17 7.87
C GLU A 20 -14.51 -3.00 8.10
N PHE A 21 -14.42 -2.58 9.36
CA PHE A 21 -13.67 -1.44 9.83
C PHE A 21 -12.18 -1.72 9.89
N SER A 22 -11.43 -0.77 9.34
CA SER A 22 -9.98 -0.77 9.33
C SER A 22 -9.43 0.24 10.33
N SER A 23 -8.14 0.13 10.63
CA SER A 23 -7.44 1.06 11.49
C SER A 23 -6.12 1.51 10.88
N PHE A 24 -5.62 2.65 11.33
CA PHE A 24 -4.33 3.16 10.89
C PHE A 24 -3.57 3.76 12.08
N GLU A 25 -2.47 3.13 12.42
CA GLU A 25 -1.54 3.60 13.44
C GLU A 25 -0.40 4.40 12.80
N ILE A 26 0.02 5.49 13.43
CA ILE A 26 1.25 6.19 13.06
C ILE A 26 2.11 6.34 14.31
N ILE A 27 3.40 6.04 14.18
CA ILE A 27 4.40 6.17 15.25
C ILE A 27 5.49 7.15 14.80
N SER A 28 5.98 7.99 15.70
CA SER A 28 6.97 9.03 15.40
C SER A 28 8.25 8.86 16.21
N GLY A 29 9.39 8.89 15.52
CA GLY A 29 10.72 8.98 16.12
C GLY A 29 11.08 10.39 16.59
N LYS A 30 10.43 11.43 16.05
CA LYS A 30 10.79 12.85 16.22
C LYS A 30 10.02 13.56 17.34
N GLY A 31 8.81 13.12 17.66
CA GLY A 31 7.96 13.74 18.68
C GLY A 31 6.48 13.79 18.27
N ASN A 32 5.73 14.70 18.89
CA ASN A 32 4.30 14.82 18.62
C ASN A 32 4.03 15.33 17.20
N PHE A 33 2.88 14.95 16.65
CA PHE A 33 2.46 15.29 15.30
C PHE A 33 0.93 15.43 15.23
N ILE A 34 0.46 15.95 14.11
CA ILE A 34 -0.97 16.07 13.78
C ILE A 34 -1.21 15.28 12.50
N THR A 35 -2.26 14.46 12.49
CA THR A 35 -2.67 13.66 11.33
C THR A 35 -4.03 14.13 10.85
N GLY A 36 -4.12 14.53 9.58
CA GLY A 36 -5.36 14.71 8.85
C GLY A 36 -5.76 13.43 8.12
N MET A 37 -7.02 13.00 8.26
CA MET A 37 -7.65 11.93 7.48
C MET A 37 -8.96 12.45 6.91
N ASP A 38 -9.07 12.55 5.59
CA ASP A 38 -10.24 13.08 4.86
C ASP A 38 -10.74 14.44 5.37
N GLY A 39 -9.80 15.32 5.73
CA GLY A 39 -10.09 16.65 6.26
C GLY A 39 -10.42 16.69 7.75
N GLN A 40 -10.48 15.54 8.44
CA GLN A 40 -10.56 15.49 9.91
C GLN A 40 -9.16 15.42 10.51
N PHE A 41 -8.87 16.26 11.51
CA PHE A 41 -7.54 16.35 12.11
C PHE A 41 -7.53 15.76 13.52
N PHE A 42 -6.50 14.97 13.79
CA PHE A 42 -6.29 14.25 15.03
C PHE A 42 -4.87 14.53 15.56
N GLU A 43 -4.77 14.85 16.84
CA GLU A 43 -3.47 15.05 17.47
C GLU A 43 -2.89 13.74 18.02
N SER A 44 -1.58 13.54 17.88
CA SER A 44 -0.92 12.38 18.46
C SER A 44 -0.90 12.45 19.99
N ARG A 45 -1.05 11.28 20.63
CA ARG A 45 -0.83 11.10 22.07
C ARG A 45 0.64 10.79 22.28
N GLY A 46 1.43 11.83 22.53
CA GLY A 46 2.89 11.69 22.53
C GLY A 46 3.39 11.31 21.13
N LYS A 47 4.11 10.19 21.03
CA LYS A 47 4.76 9.72 19.80
C LYS A 47 3.89 8.83 18.91
N TYR A 48 2.60 8.63 19.22
CA TYR A 48 1.77 7.75 18.40
C TYR A 48 0.31 8.22 18.30
N ILE A 49 -0.39 7.72 17.29
CA ILE A 49 -1.84 7.83 17.14
C ILE A 49 -2.39 6.59 16.46
N ILE A 50 -3.65 6.24 16.76
CA ILE A 50 -4.40 5.20 16.05
C ILE A 50 -5.74 5.80 15.64
N ILE A 51 -6.07 5.70 14.35
CA ILE A 51 -7.37 6.06 13.80
C ILE A 51 -8.13 4.76 13.57
N TYR A 52 -9.32 4.63 14.14
CA TYR A 52 -10.17 3.45 14.05
C TYR A 52 -11.35 3.69 13.11
N ASN A 53 -12.02 2.60 12.71
CA ASN A 53 -13.26 2.64 11.92
C ASN A 53 -13.10 3.30 10.55
N LEU A 54 -11.93 3.14 9.94
CA LEU A 54 -11.70 3.54 8.56
C LEU A 54 -12.48 2.63 7.63
N THR A 55 -13.22 3.23 6.72
CA THR A 55 -13.85 2.50 5.62
C THR A 55 -12.77 1.95 4.68
N PRO A 56 -13.04 0.86 3.94
CA PRO A 56 -12.15 0.46 2.87
C PRO A 56 -12.17 1.48 1.73
N GLY A 57 -11.04 1.71 1.07
CA GLY A 57 -10.94 2.62 -0.06
C GLY A 57 -9.78 3.60 0.04
N TYR A 58 -9.79 4.61 -0.83
CA TYR A 58 -8.78 5.68 -0.79
C TYR A 58 -9.17 6.76 0.20
N HIS A 59 -8.22 7.10 1.07
CA HIS A 59 -8.35 8.16 2.06
C HIS A 59 -7.26 9.21 1.87
N GLN A 60 -7.57 10.49 2.05
CA GLN A 60 -6.58 11.55 2.02
C GLN A 60 -5.86 11.61 3.37
N LEU A 61 -4.56 11.29 3.36
CA LEU A 61 -3.70 11.40 4.53
C LEU A 61 -2.86 12.66 4.44
N GLU A 62 -2.90 13.45 5.51
CA GLU A 62 -1.94 14.53 5.75
C GLU A 62 -1.27 14.37 7.11
N ILE A 63 0.01 14.69 7.22
CA ILE A 63 0.76 14.63 8.48
C ILE A 63 1.54 15.93 8.62
N PHE A 64 1.50 16.51 9.82
CA PHE A 64 2.17 17.75 10.16
C PHE A 64 2.99 17.58 11.43
N ALA A 65 4.16 18.23 11.45
CA ALA A 65 4.91 18.39 12.69
C ALA A 65 4.08 19.22 13.68
N LYS A 66 4.21 18.95 14.97
CA LYS A 66 3.57 19.76 16.01
C LYS A 66 4.53 20.87 16.44
N GLN A 67 4.11 22.14 16.35
CA GLN A 67 4.93 23.29 16.71
C GLN A 67 4.41 23.97 17.98
N ASN A 68 5.34 24.40 18.84
CA ASN A 68 5.01 25.29 19.95
C ASN A 68 4.71 26.68 19.39
N CYS A 69 3.48 27.13 19.55
CA CYS A 69 3.09 28.51 19.32
C CYS A 69 2.47 29.03 20.60
N ASN A 70 3.28 29.74 21.39
CA ASN A 70 2.77 30.48 22.53
C ASN A 70 2.08 31.74 22.02
N HIS A 71 0.78 31.67 21.74
CA HIS A 71 -0.02 32.86 21.50
C HIS A 71 -0.88 33.18 22.73
N PRO A 72 -1.00 34.45 23.15
CA PRO A 72 -1.69 34.86 24.39
C PRO A 72 -3.13 34.34 24.56
N ASN A 73 -3.83 34.00 23.48
CA ASN A 73 -5.21 33.51 23.51
C ASN A 73 -5.36 31.98 23.37
N HIS A 74 -4.26 31.28 23.05
CA HIS A 74 -4.25 29.82 22.90
C HIS A 74 -2.89 29.26 23.36
N PRO A 75 -2.70 29.02 24.68
CA PRO A 75 -1.57 28.24 25.14
C PRO A 75 -1.74 26.80 24.63
N GLY A 76 -0.96 26.43 23.61
CA GLY A 76 -1.11 25.15 22.96
C GLY A 76 -0.11 24.91 21.84
N TYR A 77 -0.31 23.81 21.16
CA TYR A 77 0.47 23.46 19.98
C TYR A 77 -0.37 23.72 18.73
N CYS A 78 0.28 24.12 17.63
CA CYS A 78 -0.37 24.30 16.33
C CYS A 78 0.28 23.42 15.27
N GLN A 79 -0.40 23.33 14.14
CA GLN A 79 0.07 22.69 12.92
C GLN A 79 1.35 23.37 12.42
N GLY A 80 2.45 22.63 12.48
CA GLY A 80 3.74 23.02 11.94
C GLY A 80 3.93 22.54 10.50
N ALA A 81 5.18 22.34 10.09
CA ALA A 81 5.53 21.94 8.73
C ALA A 81 4.83 20.64 8.30
N LYS A 82 4.34 20.62 7.05
CA LYS A 82 3.75 19.43 6.42
C LYS A 82 4.85 18.38 6.22
N ILE A 83 4.67 17.23 6.84
CA ILE A 83 5.54 16.05 6.78
C ILE A 83 5.15 15.17 5.58
N PHE A 84 3.85 14.97 5.38
CA PHE A 84 3.33 14.11 4.33
C PHE A 84 1.96 14.61 3.88
N ALA A 85 1.64 14.45 2.60
CA ALA A 85 0.29 14.57 2.08
C ALA A 85 0.13 13.70 0.83
N SER A 86 -0.76 12.72 0.88
CA SER A 86 -1.10 11.86 -0.25
C SER A 86 -2.37 11.08 0.05
N SER A 87 -3.01 10.56 -1.01
CA SER A 87 -4.00 9.50 -0.86
C SER A 87 -3.32 8.18 -0.48
N ILE A 88 -3.91 7.45 0.45
CA ILE A 88 -3.53 6.10 0.85
C ILE A 88 -4.70 5.15 0.62
N PHE A 89 -4.42 3.88 0.32
CA PHE A 89 -5.47 2.87 0.20
C PHE A 89 -5.59 2.06 1.49
N ILE A 90 -6.78 2.03 2.07
CA ILE A 90 -7.14 1.23 3.24
C ILE A 90 -7.85 -0.02 2.74
N GLN A 91 -7.25 -1.19 2.97
CA GLN A 91 -7.88 -2.46 2.63
C GLN A 91 -9.03 -2.78 3.58
N PRO A 92 -10.05 -3.54 3.18
CA PRO A 92 -11.10 -3.98 4.11
C PRO A 92 -10.54 -4.79 5.26
N ALA A 93 -11.11 -4.60 6.46
CA ALA A 93 -10.72 -5.30 7.67
C ALA A 93 -9.21 -5.26 7.93
N SER A 94 -8.55 -4.10 7.74
CA SER A 94 -7.09 -3.99 7.84
C SER A 94 -6.62 -3.06 8.96
N ALA A 95 -5.36 -3.20 9.37
CA ALA A 95 -4.65 -2.32 10.29
C ALA A 95 -3.35 -1.90 9.64
N LEU A 96 -3.29 -0.66 9.15
CA LEU A 96 -2.08 -0.08 8.61
C LEU A 96 -1.22 0.48 9.74
N ARG A 97 0.10 0.50 9.54
CA ARG A 97 1.04 1.22 10.39
C ARG A 97 1.99 2.07 9.56
N GLY A 98 2.06 3.34 9.91
CA GLY A 98 3.03 4.30 9.39
C GLY A 98 4.08 4.67 10.43
N TYR A 99 5.24 5.10 9.96
CA TYR A 99 6.35 5.56 10.79
C TYR A 99 6.88 6.89 10.29
N ILE A 100 7.10 7.83 11.20
CA ILE A 100 7.83 9.07 10.95
C ILE A 100 9.22 8.90 11.55
N ASP A 101 10.25 8.95 10.73
CA ASP A 101 11.63 8.80 11.21
C ASP A 101 12.11 10.04 11.99
N LYS A 102 13.38 10.01 12.45
CA LYS A 102 13.97 11.12 13.22
C LYS A 102 14.18 12.37 12.35
N GLN A 103 14.33 12.20 11.05
CA GLN A 103 14.49 13.25 10.06
C GLN A 103 13.14 13.92 9.75
N GLY A 104 12.02 13.22 9.98
CA GLY A 104 10.66 13.66 9.70
C GLY A 104 10.15 13.16 8.36
N GLN A 105 10.71 12.09 7.80
CA GLN A 105 10.16 11.40 6.64
C GLN A 105 9.14 10.37 7.09
N PHE A 106 8.02 10.31 6.39
CA PHE A 106 6.96 9.36 6.64
C PHE A 106 7.05 8.16 5.68
N SER A 107 6.84 6.95 6.19
CA SER A 107 6.69 5.74 5.41
C SER A 107 5.58 4.85 5.98
N ILE A 108 4.89 4.12 5.11
CA ILE A 108 4.05 3.00 5.54
C ILE A 108 4.97 1.81 5.79
N ILE A 109 4.93 1.26 6.99
CA ILE A 109 5.80 0.17 7.41
C ILE A 109 5.07 -1.16 7.55
N GLN A 110 3.75 -1.15 7.79
CA GLN A 110 2.95 -2.37 7.94
C GLN A 110 1.54 -2.21 7.40
N ASN A 111 0.96 -3.31 6.92
CA ASN A 111 -0.45 -3.44 6.57
C ASN A 111 -0.92 -4.85 6.98
N VAL A 112 -1.85 -4.92 7.91
CA VAL A 112 -2.30 -6.17 8.54
C VAL A 112 -3.76 -6.40 8.21
N ILE A 113 -4.11 -7.46 7.49
CA ILE A 113 -5.52 -7.86 7.32
C ILE A 113 -5.95 -8.65 8.56
N ALA A 114 -6.92 -8.14 9.31
CA ALA A 114 -7.53 -8.83 10.43
C ALA A 114 -8.30 -10.05 9.90
N ASN A 115 -7.85 -11.26 10.26
CA ASN A 115 -8.66 -12.46 10.10
C ASN A 115 -9.70 -12.48 11.22
N PRO A 116 -11.01 -12.34 10.92
CA PRO A 116 -12.04 -12.26 11.96
C PRO A 116 -12.26 -13.57 12.73
N TYR A 117 -11.60 -14.67 12.33
CA TYR A 117 -11.85 -16.01 12.88
C TYR A 117 -10.96 -16.39 14.07
N TYR A 118 -9.84 -15.70 14.31
CA TYR A 118 -8.94 -16.03 15.42
C TYR A 118 -8.38 -14.75 16.03
N GLY A 119 -8.55 -14.56 17.34
CA GLY A 119 -8.06 -13.41 18.12
C GLY A 119 -6.53 -13.25 18.21
N ASN A 120 -5.79 -13.81 17.26
CA ASN A 120 -4.36 -13.64 17.10
C ASN A 120 -4.10 -12.60 16.01
N THR A 121 -3.55 -11.46 16.40
CA THR A 121 -3.01 -10.45 15.49
C THR A 121 -1.81 -11.06 14.76
N TYR A 122 -2.02 -11.60 13.56
CA TYR A 122 -0.92 -12.06 12.72
C TYR A 122 -0.21 -10.83 12.14
N TYR A 123 1.06 -10.65 12.50
CA TYR A 123 1.93 -9.61 11.98
C TYR A 123 2.22 -9.85 10.49
N TYR A 124 1.40 -9.31 9.60
CA TYR A 124 1.76 -9.22 8.19
C TYR A 124 2.67 -8.00 7.99
N GLN A 125 3.92 -8.25 7.59
CA GLN A 125 4.78 -7.19 7.09
C GLN A 125 4.13 -6.63 5.83
N ALA A 126 4.03 -5.29 5.73
CA ALA A 126 3.65 -4.68 4.46
C ALA A 126 4.61 -5.22 3.39
N PRO A 127 4.13 -5.45 2.16
CA PRO A 127 5.00 -5.92 1.11
C PRO A 127 6.18 -4.96 0.96
N ILE A 128 7.39 -5.48 1.14
CA ILE A 128 8.62 -4.72 0.97
C ILE A 128 9.05 -4.94 -0.48
N ALA A 129 9.48 -3.88 -1.16
CA ALA A 129 10.08 -4.05 -2.46
C ALA A 129 11.33 -4.94 -2.34
N ILE A 130 11.57 -5.74 -3.36
CA ILE A 130 12.79 -6.54 -3.46
C ILE A 130 14.01 -5.66 -3.18
N ALA A 131 14.91 -6.17 -2.32
CA ALA A 131 16.08 -5.41 -1.89
C ALA A 131 16.97 -5.06 -3.10
N PRO A 132 17.68 -3.90 -3.09
CA PRO A 132 18.46 -3.46 -4.25
C PRO A 132 19.46 -4.49 -4.78
N ALA A 133 20.10 -5.26 -3.90
CA ALA A 133 21.04 -6.31 -4.30
C ALA A 133 20.34 -7.47 -5.05
N ASP A 134 19.21 -7.94 -4.52
CA ASP A 134 18.42 -9.00 -5.14
C ASP A 134 17.76 -8.52 -6.43
N PHE A 135 17.35 -7.25 -6.48
CA PHE A 135 16.87 -6.60 -7.69
C PHE A 135 17.93 -6.60 -8.79
N ASN A 136 19.18 -6.24 -8.47
CA ASN A 136 20.26 -6.24 -9.45
C ASN A 136 20.51 -7.65 -10.02
N ASN A 137 20.42 -8.68 -9.17
CA ASN A 137 20.54 -10.07 -9.62
C ASN A 137 19.38 -10.47 -10.56
N LEU A 138 18.15 -10.10 -10.21
CA LEU A 138 16.98 -10.31 -11.05
C LEU A 138 17.12 -9.57 -12.39
N TRP A 139 17.50 -8.29 -12.35
CA TRP A 139 17.68 -7.45 -13.52
C TRP A 139 18.71 -8.06 -14.48
N ASN A 140 19.86 -8.51 -13.97
CA ASN A 140 20.88 -9.19 -14.77
C ASN A 140 20.36 -10.49 -15.38
N THR A 141 19.55 -11.24 -14.64
CA THR A 141 18.95 -12.50 -15.12
C THR A 141 17.98 -12.26 -16.27
N ILE A 142 17.16 -11.20 -16.20
CA ILE A 142 16.27 -10.79 -17.29
C ILE A 142 17.10 -10.29 -18.47
N ASN A 143 18.05 -9.39 -18.24
CA ASN A 143 18.86 -8.77 -19.31
C ASN A 143 19.72 -9.79 -20.09
N ALA A 144 20.13 -10.89 -19.44
CA ALA A 144 20.87 -11.97 -20.08
C ALA A 144 20.02 -12.77 -21.10
N GLN A 145 18.69 -12.69 -21.06
CA GLN A 145 17.83 -13.39 -22.01
C GLN A 145 17.87 -12.69 -23.38
N TRP A 146 17.84 -13.49 -24.45
CA TRP A 146 17.98 -13.00 -25.83
C TRP A 146 16.68 -12.51 -26.45
N PHE A 147 15.54 -13.05 -26.03
CA PHE A 147 14.24 -12.71 -26.61
C PHE A 147 13.32 -12.07 -25.57
N ASP A 148 12.50 -11.13 -26.01
CA ASP A 148 11.56 -10.41 -25.16
C ASP A 148 10.54 -11.33 -24.49
N ASP A 149 10.06 -12.37 -25.18
CA ASP A 149 9.13 -13.34 -24.58
C ASP A 149 9.76 -14.08 -23.40
N THR A 150 11.04 -14.47 -23.52
CA THR A 150 11.79 -15.09 -22.42
C THR A 150 12.09 -14.10 -21.30
N ARG A 151 12.39 -12.83 -21.62
CA ARG A 151 12.55 -11.78 -20.60
C ARG A 151 11.27 -11.58 -19.82
N LEU A 152 10.14 -11.53 -20.52
CA LEU A 152 8.82 -11.33 -19.93
C LEU A 152 8.45 -12.50 -19.03
N ALA A 153 8.70 -13.74 -19.46
CA ALA A 153 8.44 -14.92 -18.65
C ALA A 153 9.19 -14.88 -17.30
N VAL A 154 10.49 -14.55 -17.33
CA VAL A 154 11.30 -14.42 -16.11
C VAL A 154 10.81 -13.26 -15.23
N ALA A 155 10.50 -12.11 -15.83
CA ALA A 155 10.00 -10.95 -15.11
C ALA A 155 8.64 -11.22 -14.44
N MET A 156 7.72 -11.89 -15.14
CA MET A 156 6.40 -12.29 -14.61
C MET A 156 6.54 -13.31 -13.48
N GLN A 157 7.50 -14.25 -13.59
CA GLN A 157 7.80 -15.17 -12.49
C GLN A 157 8.24 -14.41 -11.24
N ALA A 158 9.06 -13.37 -11.36
CA ALA A 158 9.52 -12.57 -10.24
C ALA A 158 8.37 -11.83 -9.53
N LEU A 159 7.36 -11.36 -10.27
CA LEU A 159 6.17 -10.70 -9.71
C LEU A 159 5.33 -11.61 -8.81
N ASN A 160 5.43 -12.93 -8.94
CA ASN A 160 4.65 -13.86 -8.12
C ASN A 160 5.03 -13.79 -6.64
N THR A 161 6.32 -13.60 -6.35
CA THR A 161 6.88 -13.66 -5.00
C THR A 161 7.46 -12.33 -4.51
N ASN A 162 7.67 -11.37 -5.41
CA ASN A 162 8.26 -10.09 -5.07
C ASN A 162 7.29 -8.92 -5.30
N TYR A 163 7.50 -7.87 -4.51
CA TYR A 163 6.97 -6.55 -4.80
C TYR A 163 8.10 -5.67 -5.32
N LEU A 164 7.76 -4.66 -6.11
CA LEU A 164 8.72 -3.74 -6.73
C LEU A 164 8.42 -2.29 -6.33
N THR A 165 9.38 -1.40 -6.56
CA THR A 165 9.10 0.03 -6.68
C THR A 165 8.75 0.38 -8.12
N SER A 166 8.07 1.50 -8.33
CA SER A 166 7.74 2.02 -9.66
C SER A 166 8.99 2.29 -10.50
N ASN A 167 10.09 2.69 -9.86
CA ASN A 167 11.40 2.84 -10.53
C ASN A 167 11.97 1.48 -10.97
N GLN A 168 11.93 0.47 -10.11
CA GLN A 168 12.35 -0.90 -10.47
C GLN A 168 11.52 -1.48 -11.63
N VAL A 169 10.22 -1.18 -11.70
CA VAL A 169 9.40 -1.55 -12.87
C VAL A 169 9.92 -0.85 -14.12
N THR A 170 10.19 0.46 -14.03
CA THR A 170 10.73 1.26 -15.14
C THR A 170 12.07 0.69 -15.64
N ASP A 171 12.95 0.29 -14.73
CA ASP A 171 14.25 -0.31 -15.05
C ASP A 171 14.11 -1.65 -15.78
N ILE A 172 13.12 -2.48 -15.41
CA ILE A 172 12.81 -3.71 -16.12
C ILE A 172 12.22 -3.41 -17.51
N LEU A 173 11.32 -2.41 -17.62
CA LEU A 173 10.72 -2.03 -18.89
C LEU A 173 11.77 -1.62 -19.93
N ASN A 174 12.83 -0.95 -19.49
CA ASN A 174 13.92 -0.50 -20.36
C ASN A 174 14.78 -1.66 -20.92
N ILE A 175 14.64 -2.89 -20.40
CA ILE A 175 15.27 -4.08 -20.96
C ILE A 175 14.50 -4.58 -22.19
N PHE A 176 13.18 -4.43 -22.22
CA PHE A 176 12.35 -4.94 -23.31
C PHE A 176 12.52 -4.13 -24.59
N TRP A 177 12.54 -4.84 -25.72
CA TRP A 177 12.68 -4.25 -27.04
C TRP A 177 11.34 -3.93 -27.70
N PHE A 178 10.28 -4.65 -27.36
CA PHE A 178 8.96 -4.47 -27.96
C PHE A 178 8.01 -3.75 -27.01
N GLU A 179 7.30 -2.78 -27.55
CA GLU A 179 6.36 -1.97 -26.78
C GLU A 179 5.22 -2.79 -26.17
N GLN A 180 4.74 -3.81 -26.90
CA GLN A 180 3.69 -4.71 -26.42
C GLN A 180 4.14 -5.49 -25.17
N THR A 181 5.39 -5.96 -25.14
CA THR A 181 6.00 -6.64 -24.00
C THR A 181 6.10 -5.70 -22.80
N LYS A 182 6.56 -4.47 -23.02
CA LYS A 182 6.60 -3.43 -21.99
C LYS A 182 5.22 -3.21 -21.37
N LEU A 183 4.20 -3.05 -22.21
CA LEU A 183 2.85 -2.76 -21.76
C LEU A 183 2.23 -3.93 -20.99
N ALA A 184 2.47 -5.17 -21.43
CA ALA A 184 2.02 -6.36 -20.74
C ALA A 184 2.62 -6.45 -19.32
N PHE A 185 3.94 -6.26 -19.20
CA PHE A 185 4.61 -6.26 -17.90
C PHE A 185 4.14 -5.10 -17.01
N ALA A 186 4.05 -3.88 -17.55
CA ALA A 186 3.62 -2.70 -16.80
C ALA A 186 2.22 -2.84 -16.21
N LYS A 187 1.28 -3.47 -16.92
CA LYS A 187 -0.07 -3.75 -16.38
C LYS A 187 -0.02 -4.76 -15.23
N ALA A 188 0.73 -5.85 -15.41
CA ALA A 188 0.87 -6.90 -14.40
C ALA A 188 1.56 -6.39 -13.12
N ALA A 189 2.59 -5.55 -13.28
CA ALA A 189 3.37 -5.02 -12.17
C ALA A 189 2.62 -3.96 -11.34
N TYR A 190 1.59 -3.31 -11.88
CA TYR A 190 0.85 -2.25 -11.18
C TYR A 190 0.24 -2.72 -9.85
N LEU A 191 -0.24 -3.97 -9.79
CA LEU A 191 -0.79 -4.56 -8.55
C LEU A 191 0.29 -5.13 -7.61
N ARG A 192 1.56 -5.06 -8.03
CA ARG A 192 2.73 -5.64 -7.35
C ARG A 192 3.79 -4.58 -7.04
N VAL A 193 3.41 -3.30 -6.97
CA VAL A 193 4.28 -2.24 -6.49
C VAL A 193 3.92 -1.77 -5.08
N ILE A 194 4.94 -1.32 -4.36
CA ILE A 194 4.79 -0.75 -3.00
C ILE A 194 4.45 0.74 -3.03
N ASP A 195 4.69 1.42 -4.16
CA ASP A 195 4.52 2.86 -4.32
C ASP A 195 3.69 3.22 -5.57
N PRO A 196 2.45 2.69 -5.73
CA PRO A 196 1.61 2.93 -6.91
C PRO A 196 1.29 4.41 -7.17
N GLN A 197 1.41 5.29 -6.17
CA GLN A 197 1.31 6.74 -6.33
C GLN A 197 2.41 7.32 -7.22
N ASN A 198 3.56 6.65 -7.30
CA ASN A 198 4.69 7.04 -8.13
C ASN A 198 4.66 6.40 -9.52
N TYR A 199 3.66 5.57 -9.82
CA TYR A 199 3.65 4.76 -11.04
C TYR A 199 3.63 5.55 -12.34
N TYR A 200 3.38 6.87 -12.29
CA TYR A 200 3.52 7.76 -13.44
C TYR A 200 4.94 7.74 -14.04
N VAL A 201 5.99 7.40 -13.27
CA VAL A 201 7.37 7.31 -13.78
C VAL A 201 7.54 6.19 -14.81
N VAL A 202 6.71 5.15 -14.75
CA VAL A 202 6.71 4.00 -15.66
C VAL A 202 6.38 4.43 -17.10
N ASN A 203 5.63 5.53 -17.26
CA ASN A 203 5.31 6.08 -18.56
C ASN A 203 6.55 6.49 -19.37
N ASN A 204 7.65 6.84 -18.70
CA ASN A 204 8.90 7.28 -19.34
C ASN A 204 9.63 6.15 -20.09
N ALA A 205 9.30 4.87 -19.83
CA ALA A 205 9.92 3.74 -20.51
C ALA A 205 9.26 3.40 -21.87
N PHE A 206 8.09 3.97 -22.16
CA PHE A 206 7.38 3.75 -23.42
C PHE A 206 7.85 4.72 -24.49
N TRP A 207 7.91 4.25 -25.73
CA TRP A 207 8.22 5.10 -26.88
C TRP A 207 6.96 5.66 -27.53
N PHE A 208 5.84 4.95 -27.44
CA PHE A 208 4.59 5.31 -28.09
C PHE A 208 3.57 5.84 -27.08
N GLN A 209 3.00 7.00 -27.42
CA GLN A 209 1.95 7.62 -26.62
C GLN A 209 0.71 6.73 -26.44
N SER A 210 0.42 5.84 -27.41
CA SER A 210 -0.69 4.89 -27.32
C SER A 210 -0.54 3.94 -26.14
N SER A 211 0.69 3.46 -25.87
CA SER A 211 0.97 2.56 -24.74
C SER A 211 0.79 3.26 -23.40
N VAL A 212 1.21 4.53 -23.31
CA VAL A 212 0.98 5.38 -22.13
C VAL A 212 -0.52 5.56 -21.87
N GLN A 213 -1.29 5.86 -22.92
CA GLN A 213 -2.74 6.00 -22.82
C GLN A 213 -3.41 4.70 -22.39
N GLU A 214 -2.99 3.56 -22.95
CA GLU A 214 -3.54 2.25 -22.63
C GLU A 214 -3.22 1.81 -21.19
N LEU A 215 -2.00 2.05 -20.72
CA LEU A 215 -1.63 1.83 -19.31
C LEU A 215 -2.45 2.73 -18.38
N SER A 216 -2.60 4.01 -18.73
CA SER A 216 -3.41 4.96 -17.95
C SER A 216 -4.88 4.52 -17.86
N ALA A 217 -5.46 4.09 -18.99
CA ALA A 217 -6.82 3.57 -19.04
C ALA A 217 -6.98 2.28 -18.22
N TYR A 218 -5.97 1.40 -18.22
CA TYR A 218 -5.94 0.22 -17.37
C TYR A 218 -5.95 0.62 -15.89
N ILE A 219 -5.04 1.49 -15.46
CA ILE A 219 -4.91 1.94 -14.06
C ILE A 219 -6.22 2.56 -13.54
N LEU A 220 -6.91 3.37 -14.36
CA LEU A 220 -8.19 3.98 -13.97
C LEU A 220 -9.30 2.96 -13.69
N ARG A 221 -9.25 1.77 -14.30
CA ARG A 221 -10.24 0.70 -14.06
C ARG A 221 -9.96 -0.10 -12.77
N PHE A 222 -8.75 -0.02 -12.23
CA PHE A 222 -8.31 -0.72 -11.02
C PHE A 222 -8.03 0.25 -9.86
N ARG A 223 -8.54 1.48 -9.95
CA ARG A 223 -8.66 2.41 -8.83
C ARG A 223 -9.92 2.14 -8.03
#